data_AF-A0AAD8XP62-F1
#
_entry.id   AF-A0AAD8XP62-F1
#
_cell.length_a   1.000
_cell.length_b   1.000
_cell.length_c   1.000
_cell.angle_alpha   90.00
_cell.angle_beta   90.00
_cell.angle_gamma   90.00
#
_symmetry.space_group_name_H-M   'P 1'
#
loop_
_entity.id
_entity.type
_entity.pdbx_description
1 polymer ?
#
loop_
_entity_poly.entity_id
_entity_poly.type
_entity_poly.pdbx_seq_one_letter_code
_entity_poly.pdbx_strand_id
1 'polypeptide(L)'
;MNKGRMREFYQCDFDIAGTYDSMIPDAEIIKIVVEVFEGLGWNGNYTIKLNHRKILDGIFEVCGVPEDKIRTISSAVDKLDKLPWADVRKEMTEEKGLDGEVADRIGEWVVQKGKQDLLRKLQRDDKLAANASMKAGMADLELLFTYLEAFGALDRVSFDLSLARGLDYYTGLIYEVVTEGSAPAVTPDADGKTAKPKKKSKGKDDDDRSDDPSVGVGSVAAGGRYDNLVGMFSGKTQIPCVGVSFGIERIFSITKARMQAESEAPQSTVDVFVMSLGSKAGLIKERLEVCSKLWDAGVKAEFLYKVKPKLPPQFKAAESNATPFAIILGDDEVQKGVVRIKELGLPEGHPQKDGELVDMASLVPEVQKRLSRKRELDNLATRAEGLRVVGGMKGEDIKSTTEKEKEKETVVETPAAGAAAEAPVAAVSEGEKPAEEAAAATTEATEESKPAAPSA
;
A
#
# COMPACT_ATOMS: atom_id res chain seq x y z
N MET A 1 24.18 17.86 -12.88
CA MET A 1 23.17 17.65 -11.84
C MET A 1 22.20 16.60 -12.34
N ASN A 2 22.16 15.43 -11.70
CA ASN A 2 21.16 14.42 -12.03
C ASN A 2 19.83 14.82 -11.41
N LYS A 3 18.76 14.83 -12.21
CA LYS A 3 17.40 14.94 -11.69
C LYS A 3 17.05 13.66 -10.91
N GLY A 4 16.20 13.78 -9.91
CA GLY A 4 15.73 12.67 -9.07
C GLY A 4 16.31 12.59 -7.67
N ARG A 5 17.47 13.22 -7.37
CA ARG A 5 18.01 13.27 -5.98
C ARG A 5 17.61 14.58 -5.30
N MET A 6 16.78 14.48 -4.27
CA MET A 6 16.29 15.63 -3.48
C MET A 6 17.24 15.91 -2.30
N ARG A 7 17.08 17.06 -1.63
CA ARG A 7 17.85 17.44 -0.43
C ARG A 7 17.11 17.18 0.88
N GLU A 8 15.80 17.16 0.78
CA GLU A 8 14.79 16.86 1.80
C GLU A 8 13.79 15.94 1.10
N PHE A 9 13.34 14.90 1.79
CA PHE A 9 12.43 13.86 1.31
C PHE A 9 11.95 13.03 2.49
N TYR A 10 10.77 12.43 2.41
CA TYR A 10 10.29 11.53 3.46
C TYR A 10 10.89 10.13 3.36
N GLN A 11 11.33 9.64 4.52
CA GLN A 11 11.51 8.22 4.82
C GLN A 11 10.43 7.82 5.83
N CYS A 12 9.92 6.60 5.73
CA CYS A 12 9.06 5.97 6.73
C CYS A 12 9.71 4.66 7.12
N ASP A 13 10.19 4.57 8.36
CA ASP A 13 11.08 3.52 8.82
C ASP A 13 10.39 2.70 9.91
N PHE A 14 10.60 1.38 9.88
CA PHE A 14 10.10 0.44 10.88
C PHE A 14 11.19 -0.58 11.21
N ASP A 15 11.53 -0.69 12.50
CA ASP A 15 12.66 -1.48 12.99
C ASP A 15 12.27 -2.29 14.23
N ILE A 16 12.69 -3.56 14.25
CA ILE A 16 12.59 -4.44 15.42
C ILE A 16 13.98 -4.56 16.03
N ALA A 17 14.14 -4.00 17.24
CA ALA A 17 15.36 -4.06 18.04
C ALA A 17 15.21 -5.03 19.21
N GLY A 18 16.25 -5.81 19.50
CA GLY A 18 16.31 -6.77 20.61
C GLY A 18 16.87 -8.14 20.22
N THR A 19 17.00 -9.03 21.21
CA THR A 19 17.42 -10.42 20.98
C THR A 19 16.20 -11.32 20.94
N TYR A 20 16.02 -12.03 19.84
CA TYR A 20 14.88 -12.92 19.55
C TYR A 20 15.41 -14.19 18.85
N ASP A 21 14.57 -15.22 18.74
CA ASP A 21 14.90 -16.41 17.96
C ASP A 21 15.07 -16.08 16.47
N SER A 22 15.98 -16.80 15.80
CA SER A 22 16.48 -16.41 14.47
C SER A 22 15.36 -16.30 13.43
N MET A 23 15.47 -15.26 12.59
CA MET A 23 14.61 -14.98 11.42
C MET A 23 13.14 -14.70 11.68
N ILE A 24 12.62 -14.78 12.92
CA ILE A 24 11.21 -14.43 13.21
C ILE A 24 10.96 -12.93 12.95
N PRO A 25 11.76 -11.98 13.50
CA PRO A 25 11.58 -10.56 13.21
C PRO A 25 11.83 -10.24 11.73
N ASP A 26 12.83 -10.89 11.12
CA ASP A 26 13.18 -10.71 9.71
C ASP A 26 12.01 -11.11 8.78
N ALA A 27 11.30 -12.20 9.10
CA ALA A 27 10.09 -12.62 8.39
C ALA A 27 8.92 -11.63 8.59
N GLU A 28 8.78 -11.08 9.80
CA GLU A 28 7.77 -10.07 10.13
C GLU A 28 7.98 -8.77 9.32
N ILE A 29 9.22 -8.29 9.18
CA ILE A 29 9.50 -7.11 8.34
C ILE A 29 9.09 -7.36 6.88
N ILE A 30 9.40 -8.53 6.31
CA ILE A 30 8.99 -8.86 4.92
C ILE A 30 7.46 -8.96 4.81
N LYS A 31 6.78 -9.47 5.84
CA LYS A 31 5.30 -9.52 5.89
C LYS A 31 4.68 -8.11 5.97
N ILE A 32 5.23 -7.21 6.78
CA ILE A 32 4.84 -5.79 6.84
C ILE A 32 5.02 -5.12 5.47
N VAL A 33 6.15 -5.39 4.79
CA VAL A 33 6.40 -4.88 3.43
C VAL A 33 5.32 -5.36 2.44
N VAL A 34 4.95 -6.64 2.46
CA VAL A 34 3.86 -7.16 1.63
C VAL A 34 2.54 -6.46 1.95
N GLU A 35 2.16 -6.34 3.23
CA GLU A 35 0.90 -5.72 3.63
C GLU A 35 0.81 -4.23 3.27
N VAL A 36 1.91 -3.48 3.38
CA VAL A 36 1.96 -2.09 2.93
C VAL A 36 1.73 -1.98 1.42
N PHE A 37 2.39 -2.79 0.59
CA PHE A 37 2.23 -2.68 -0.86
C PHE A 37 0.89 -3.23 -1.38
N GLU A 38 0.34 -4.32 -0.82
CA GLU A 38 -1.04 -4.72 -1.15
C GLU A 38 -2.07 -3.70 -0.62
N GLY A 39 -1.86 -3.11 0.56
CA GLY A 39 -2.73 -2.07 1.13
C GLY A 39 -2.76 -0.77 0.32
N LEU A 40 -1.69 -0.47 -0.43
CA LEU A 40 -1.62 0.61 -1.42
C LEU A 40 -2.26 0.22 -2.79
N GLY A 41 -2.86 -0.97 -2.87
CA GLY A 41 -3.49 -1.50 -4.09
C GLY A 41 -2.47 -1.83 -5.20
N TRP A 42 -1.21 -2.15 -4.86
CA TRP A 42 -0.22 -2.47 -5.90
C TRP A 42 -0.46 -3.86 -6.50
N ASN A 43 -1.32 -4.69 -5.89
CA ASN A 43 -1.89 -5.93 -6.44
C ASN A 43 -0.82 -6.90 -6.97
N GLY A 44 0.35 -6.92 -6.34
CA GLY A 44 1.50 -7.72 -6.75
C GLY A 44 2.39 -7.20 -7.87
N ASN A 45 2.23 -5.96 -8.33
CA ASN A 45 3.10 -5.35 -9.36
C ASN A 45 4.47 -4.89 -8.80
N TYR A 46 5.06 -5.71 -7.92
CA TYR A 46 6.34 -5.49 -7.26
C TYR A 46 7.03 -6.82 -6.95
N THR A 47 8.33 -6.76 -6.66
CA THR A 47 9.13 -7.91 -6.21
C THR A 47 10.05 -7.46 -5.09
N ILE A 48 10.12 -8.25 -4.03
CA ILE A 48 11.05 -8.08 -2.92
C ILE A 48 12.32 -8.86 -3.28
N LYS A 49 13.33 -8.19 -3.84
CA LYS A 49 14.66 -8.78 -3.97
C LYS A 49 15.24 -9.01 -2.57
N LEU A 50 15.92 -10.12 -2.38
CA LEU A 50 16.42 -10.54 -1.07
C LEU A 50 17.75 -11.28 -1.23
N ASN A 51 18.69 -11.05 -0.32
CA ASN A 51 19.98 -11.74 -0.22
C ASN A 51 20.46 -11.75 1.24
N HIS A 52 21.58 -12.40 1.53
CA HIS A 52 22.13 -12.49 2.88
C HIS A 52 23.64 -12.18 2.89
N ARG A 53 24.09 -11.28 3.76
CA ARG A 53 25.49 -10.81 3.84
C ARG A 53 26.49 -11.96 3.91
N LYS A 54 26.24 -12.91 4.82
CA LYS A 54 27.07 -14.13 5.00
C LYS A 54 27.17 -15.00 3.74
N ILE A 55 26.15 -15.01 2.87
CA ILE A 55 26.18 -15.73 1.58
C ILE A 55 27.00 -14.95 0.56
N LEU A 56 26.79 -13.63 0.46
CA LEU A 56 27.51 -12.79 -0.47
C LEU A 56 29.03 -12.77 -0.20
N ASP A 57 29.43 -12.63 1.07
CA ASP A 57 30.83 -12.70 1.49
C ASP A 57 31.40 -14.10 1.31
N GLY A 58 30.66 -15.15 1.66
CA GLY A 58 31.07 -16.54 1.46
C GLY A 58 31.28 -16.94 -0.01
N ILE A 59 30.50 -16.37 -0.94
CA ILE A 59 30.73 -16.51 -2.38
C ILE A 59 32.07 -15.86 -2.76
N PHE A 60 32.34 -14.62 -2.29
CA PHE A 60 33.60 -13.94 -2.58
C PHE A 60 34.82 -14.70 -2.02
N GLU A 61 34.75 -15.22 -0.80
CA GLU A 61 35.76 -16.09 -0.20
C GLU A 61 36.02 -17.34 -1.06
N VAL A 62 34.97 -18.05 -1.46
CA VAL A 62 35.08 -19.30 -2.24
C VAL A 62 35.52 -19.08 -3.69
N CYS A 63 35.19 -17.95 -4.30
CA CYS A 63 35.68 -17.58 -5.64
C CYS A 63 37.17 -17.15 -5.64
N GLY A 64 37.71 -16.76 -4.47
CA GLY A 64 39.10 -16.33 -4.28
C GLY A 64 39.31 -14.81 -4.29
N VAL A 65 38.34 -14.02 -3.82
CA VAL A 65 38.48 -12.55 -3.69
C VAL A 65 39.38 -12.22 -2.49
N PRO A 66 40.43 -11.39 -2.66
CA PRO A 66 41.22 -10.89 -1.54
C PRO A 66 40.40 -10.09 -0.53
N GLU A 67 40.65 -10.26 0.78
CA GLU A 67 39.89 -9.65 1.87
C GLU A 67 39.83 -8.11 1.76
N ASP A 68 40.94 -7.48 1.37
CA ASP A 68 41.05 -6.03 1.13
C ASP A 68 40.14 -5.53 -0.02
N LYS A 69 39.72 -6.44 -0.91
CA LYS A 69 38.88 -6.14 -2.08
C LYS A 69 37.42 -6.53 -1.91
N ILE A 70 37.02 -7.29 -0.89
CA ILE A 70 35.63 -7.74 -0.70
C ILE A 70 34.63 -6.58 -0.81
N ARG A 71 34.86 -5.46 -0.11
CA ARG A 71 33.96 -4.28 -0.20
C ARG A 71 33.93 -3.65 -1.61
N THR A 72 35.07 -3.53 -2.28
CA THR A 72 35.12 -2.88 -3.61
C THR A 72 34.47 -3.76 -4.68
N ILE A 73 34.66 -5.08 -4.62
CA ILE A 73 34.02 -6.04 -5.52
C ILE A 73 32.51 -6.16 -5.24
N SER A 74 32.10 -6.17 -3.97
CA SER A 74 30.67 -6.10 -3.59
C SER A 74 30.00 -4.84 -4.15
N SER A 75 30.70 -3.69 -4.18
CA SER A 75 30.25 -2.45 -4.82
C SER A 75 30.20 -2.50 -6.36
N ALA A 76 30.85 -3.48 -7.01
CA ALA A 76 30.66 -3.74 -8.45
C ALA A 76 29.43 -4.64 -8.68
N VAL A 77 29.26 -5.70 -7.87
CA VAL A 77 28.08 -6.58 -7.93
C VAL A 77 26.77 -5.80 -7.77
N ASP A 78 26.72 -4.84 -6.85
CA ASP A 78 25.55 -3.97 -6.59
C ASP A 78 25.06 -3.16 -7.81
N LYS A 79 25.88 -3.05 -8.87
CA LYS A 79 25.54 -2.36 -10.12
C LYS A 79 24.88 -3.26 -11.17
N LEU A 80 24.79 -4.58 -10.95
CA LEU A 80 24.05 -5.51 -11.81
C LEU A 80 22.54 -5.22 -11.86
N ASP A 81 22.05 -4.35 -10.96
CA ASP A 81 20.70 -3.81 -11.03
C ASP A 81 20.48 -2.80 -12.18
N LYS A 82 21.56 -2.31 -12.81
CA LYS A 82 21.54 -1.28 -13.87
C LYS A 82 22.47 -1.58 -15.05
N LEU A 83 23.52 -2.39 -14.86
CA LEU A 83 24.56 -2.69 -15.84
C LEU A 83 24.58 -4.19 -16.19
N PRO A 84 24.87 -4.57 -17.45
CA PRO A 84 25.08 -5.97 -17.82
C PRO A 84 26.35 -6.55 -17.18
N TRP A 85 26.41 -7.88 -17.04
CA TRP A 85 27.57 -8.58 -16.48
C TRP A 85 28.91 -8.19 -17.13
N ALA A 86 28.94 -7.96 -18.45
CA ALA A 86 30.16 -7.57 -19.15
C ALA A 86 30.78 -6.26 -18.62
N ASP A 87 29.96 -5.25 -18.32
CA ASP A 87 30.43 -3.96 -17.79
C ASP A 87 30.85 -4.09 -16.32
N VAL A 88 30.11 -4.87 -15.53
CA VAL A 88 30.44 -5.13 -14.11
C VAL A 88 31.73 -5.94 -13.96
N ARG A 89 31.90 -6.99 -14.77
CA ARG A 89 33.16 -7.76 -14.86
C ARG A 89 34.33 -6.85 -15.24
N LYS A 90 34.11 -5.95 -16.22
CA LYS A 90 35.13 -4.99 -16.65
C LYS A 90 35.55 -4.06 -15.51
N GLU A 91 34.60 -3.53 -14.75
CA GLU A 91 34.90 -2.72 -13.56
C GLU A 91 35.70 -3.51 -12.51
N MET A 92 35.34 -4.77 -12.26
CA MET A 92 36.09 -5.63 -11.34
C MET A 92 37.56 -5.82 -11.77
N THR A 93 37.80 -6.10 -13.05
CA THR A 93 39.15 -6.42 -13.54
C THR A 93 40.01 -5.19 -13.87
N GLU A 94 39.45 -4.18 -14.56
CA GLU A 94 40.21 -3.02 -15.06
C GLU A 94 40.29 -1.87 -14.04
N GLU A 95 39.22 -1.60 -13.28
CA GLU A 95 39.21 -0.48 -12.31
C GLU A 95 39.58 -0.93 -10.89
N LYS A 96 39.17 -2.13 -10.50
CA LYS A 96 39.37 -2.66 -9.13
C LYS A 96 40.48 -3.70 -9.02
N GLY A 97 41.11 -4.07 -10.15
CA GLY A 97 42.28 -4.95 -10.20
C GLY A 97 42.03 -6.33 -9.59
N LEU A 98 40.84 -6.88 -9.79
CA LEU A 98 40.55 -8.30 -9.53
C LEU A 98 41.14 -9.15 -10.67
N ASP A 99 41.53 -10.38 -10.34
CA ASP A 99 41.88 -11.36 -11.36
C ASP A 99 40.67 -11.73 -12.25
N GLY A 100 40.94 -12.03 -13.51
CA GLY A 100 39.91 -12.33 -14.50
C GLY A 100 39.15 -13.63 -14.23
N GLU A 101 39.84 -14.68 -13.78
CA GLU A 101 39.20 -15.96 -13.46
C GLU A 101 38.41 -15.87 -12.15
N VAL A 102 38.91 -15.10 -11.17
CA VAL A 102 38.14 -14.78 -9.95
C VAL A 102 36.85 -14.05 -10.32
N ALA A 103 36.92 -13.05 -11.21
CA ALA A 103 35.74 -12.32 -11.69
C ALA A 103 34.73 -13.25 -12.40
N ASP A 104 35.20 -14.14 -13.29
CA ASP A 104 34.31 -15.08 -13.98
C ASP A 104 33.63 -16.08 -13.02
N ARG A 105 34.36 -16.60 -12.01
CA ARG A 105 33.78 -17.46 -10.96
C ARG A 105 32.73 -16.75 -10.10
N ILE A 106 32.86 -15.44 -9.87
CA ILE A 106 31.80 -14.64 -9.23
C ILE A 106 30.59 -14.55 -10.16
N GLY A 107 30.82 -14.30 -11.45
CA GLY A 107 29.81 -14.18 -12.49
C GLY A 107 28.91 -15.42 -12.62
N GLU A 108 29.46 -16.62 -12.42
CA GLU A 108 28.67 -17.86 -12.37
C GLU A 108 27.54 -17.81 -11.32
N TRP A 109 27.74 -17.11 -10.20
CA TRP A 109 26.80 -17.06 -9.08
C TRP A 109 25.97 -15.77 -9.02
N VAL A 110 26.57 -14.58 -9.12
CA VAL A 110 25.87 -13.31 -8.85
C VAL A 110 24.80 -12.93 -9.88
N VAL A 111 24.76 -13.59 -11.04
CA VAL A 111 23.70 -13.43 -12.05
C VAL A 111 22.47 -14.32 -11.76
N GLN A 112 22.53 -15.20 -10.76
CA GLN A 112 21.45 -16.14 -10.45
C GLN A 112 20.42 -15.53 -9.49
N LYS A 113 19.14 -15.82 -9.76
CA LYS A 113 18.00 -15.51 -8.90
C LYS A 113 16.98 -16.65 -8.92
N GLY A 114 16.23 -16.79 -7.83
CA GLY A 114 15.24 -17.86 -7.63
C GLY A 114 14.55 -17.75 -6.26
N LYS A 115 14.22 -18.89 -5.65
CA LYS A 115 13.72 -19.03 -4.27
C LYS A 115 14.46 -20.19 -3.59
N GLN A 116 13.73 -21.15 -3.00
CA GLN A 116 14.27 -22.36 -2.40
C GLN A 116 15.09 -23.24 -3.37
N ASP A 117 14.81 -23.18 -4.67
CA ASP A 117 15.54 -23.91 -5.71
C ASP A 117 16.99 -23.45 -5.83
N LEU A 118 17.22 -22.12 -5.80
CA LEU A 118 18.56 -21.53 -5.79
C LEU A 118 19.27 -21.82 -4.46
N LEU A 119 18.56 -21.74 -3.33
CA LEU A 119 19.14 -22.12 -2.03
C LEU A 119 19.58 -23.59 -2.01
N ARG A 120 18.73 -24.51 -2.50
CA ARG A 120 19.06 -25.94 -2.67
C ARG A 120 20.19 -26.18 -3.68
N LYS A 121 20.43 -25.26 -4.62
CA LYS A 121 21.59 -25.31 -5.52
C LYS A 121 22.88 -24.93 -4.79
N LEU A 122 22.86 -23.87 -3.98
CA LEU A 122 24.00 -23.45 -3.15
C LEU A 122 24.37 -24.51 -2.10
N GLN A 123 23.36 -25.10 -1.45
CA GLN A 123 23.52 -26.22 -0.49
C GLN A 123 24.13 -27.49 -1.11
N ARG A 124 24.17 -27.62 -2.44
CA ARG A 124 24.69 -28.79 -3.19
C ARG A 124 26.09 -28.58 -3.78
N ASP A 125 26.65 -27.38 -3.72
CA ASP A 125 28.04 -27.15 -4.09
C ASP A 125 28.95 -27.41 -2.88
N ASP A 126 29.86 -28.38 -3.00
CA ASP A 126 30.71 -28.81 -1.90
C ASP A 126 31.59 -27.68 -1.32
N LYS A 127 31.99 -26.69 -2.13
CA LYS A 127 32.86 -25.59 -1.70
C LYS A 127 32.04 -24.53 -0.94
N LEU A 128 30.87 -24.19 -1.47
CA LEU A 128 29.94 -23.26 -0.83
C LEU A 128 29.37 -23.85 0.48
N ALA A 129 29.01 -25.13 0.49
CA ALA A 129 28.48 -25.81 1.68
C ALA A 129 29.55 -26.04 2.78
N ALA A 130 30.83 -26.12 2.41
CA ALA A 130 31.95 -26.20 3.37
C ALA A 130 32.30 -24.85 4.02
N ASN A 131 31.94 -23.72 3.40
CA ASN A 131 32.21 -22.39 3.96
C ASN A 131 31.27 -22.11 5.16
N ALA A 132 31.84 -21.69 6.30
CA ALA A 132 31.08 -21.50 7.53
C ALA A 132 30.10 -20.30 7.48
N SER A 133 30.47 -19.24 6.76
CA SER A 133 29.64 -18.04 6.57
C SER A 133 28.44 -18.37 5.66
N MET A 134 28.71 -18.99 4.50
CA MET A 134 27.70 -19.56 3.61
C MET A 134 26.71 -20.44 4.38
N LYS A 135 27.22 -21.43 5.13
CA LYS A 135 26.39 -22.41 5.83
C LYS A 135 25.45 -21.76 6.85
N ALA A 136 25.92 -20.76 7.60
CA ALA A 136 25.08 -20.00 8.51
C ALA A 136 24.01 -19.20 7.75
N GLY A 137 24.39 -18.43 6.73
CA GLY A 137 23.44 -17.64 5.93
C GLY A 137 22.42 -18.48 5.15
N MET A 138 22.80 -19.69 4.72
CA MET A 138 21.88 -20.63 4.07
C MET A 138 20.87 -21.21 5.06
N ALA A 139 21.26 -21.50 6.31
CA ALA A 139 20.33 -21.93 7.35
C ALA A 139 19.37 -20.79 7.75
N ASP A 140 19.88 -19.55 7.84
CA ASP A 140 19.05 -18.36 8.06
C ASP A 140 18.00 -18.20 6.92
N LEU A 141 18.40 -18.35 5.65
CA LEU A 141 17.45 -18.27 4.52
C LEU A 141 16.46 -19.46 4.46
N GLU A 142 16.88 -20.67 4.84
CA GLU A 142 16.00 -21.84 4.87
C GLU A 142 14.87 -21.67 5.89
N LEU A 143 15.23 -21.21 7.09
CA LEU A 143 14.27 -20.89 8.16
C LEU A 143 13.34 -19.72 7.77
N LEU A 144 13.92 -18.66 7.17
CA LEU A 144 13.15 -17.52 6.68
C LEU A 144 12.11 -17.94 5.62
N PHE A 145 12.47 -18.76 4.64
CA PHE A 145 11.50 -19.22 3.64
C PHE A 145 10.35 -20.02 4.26
N THR A 146 10.61 -20.83 5.29
CA THR A 146 9.55 -21.53 6.04
C THR A 146 8.57 -20.56 6.72
N TYR A 147 9.07 -19.49 7.34
CA TYR A 147 8.21 -18.46 7.94
C TYR A 147 7.45 -17.62 6.90
N LEU A 148 8.09 -17.33 5.76
CA LEU A 148 7.44 -16.59 4.66
C LEU A 148 6.37 -17.40 3.93
N GLU A 149 6.45 -18.74 3.91
CA GLU A 149 5.33 -19.60 3.50
C GLU A 149 4.18 -19.50 4.49
N ALA A 150 4.45 -19.60 5.80
CA ALA A 150 3.43 -19.50 6.85
C ALA A 150 2.72 -18.12 6.86
N PHE A 151 3.42 -17.05 6.54
CA PHE A 151 2.85 -15.69 6.40
C PHE A 151 2.20 -15.41 5.04
N GLY A 152 2.27 -16.33 4.06
CA GLY A 152 1.79 -16.09 2.69
C GLY A 152 2.58 -15.02 1.93
N ALA A 153 3.82 -14.74 2.34
CA ALA A 153 4.67 -13.67 1.82
C ALA A 153 5.73 -14.15 0.81
N LEU A 154 6.07 -15.44 0.80
CA LEU A 154 7.14 -16.00 -0.05
C LEU A 154 6.89 -15.74 -1.56
N ASP A 155 5.65 -15.59 -2.00
CA ASP A 155 5.34 -15.40 -3.41
C ASP A 155 5.94 -14.12 -4.01
N ARG A 156 6.04 -13.05 -3.21
CA ARG A 156 6.61 -11.75 -3.60
C ARG A 156 8.14 -11.71 -3.57
N VAL A 157 8.80 -12.71 -2.98
CA VAL A 157 10.24 -12.69 -2.75
C VAL A 157 11.03 -13.29 -3.90
N SER A 158 12.13 -12.65 -4.28
CA SER A 158 13.15 -13.17 -5.19
C SER A 158 14.49 -13.21 -4.47
N PHE A 159 14.98 -14.40 -4.15
CA PHE A 159 16.37 -14.57 -3.72
C PHE A 159 17.27 -14.25 -4.91
N ASP A 160 18.10 -13.21 -4.78
CA ASP A 160 18.81 -12.60 -5.91
C ASP A 160 20.25 -12.26 -5.48
N LEU A 161 21.21 -13.04 -5.99
CA LEU A 161 22.62 -12.94 -5.59
C LEU A 161 23.31 -11.66 -6.10
N SER A 162 22.64 -10.87 -6.94
CA SER A 162 23.12 -9.54 -7.37
C SER A 162 22.89 -8.45 -6.31
N LEU A 163 22.00 -8.66 -5.33
CA LEU A 163 21.68 -7.64 -4.33
C LEU A 163 22.82 -7.51 -3.30
N ALA A 164 23.54 -6.39 -3.36
CA ALA A 164 24.77 -6.14 -2.59
C ALA A 164 24.80 -4.75 -1.92
N ARG A 165 23.65 -4.30 -1.41
CA ARG A 165 23.46 -3.00 -0.74
C ARG A 165 24.07 -2.96 0.67
N GLY A 166 24.22 -1.75 1.22
CA GLY A 166 24.45 -1.50 2.66
C GLY A 166 25.74 -2.10 3.25
N LEU A 167 26.82 -2.13 2.44
CA LEU A 167 28.11 -2.77 2.71
C LEU A 167 28.77 -2.43 4.06
N ASP A 168 28.42 -1.30 4.65
CA ASP A 168 29.08 -0.76 5.84
C ASP A 168 28.35 -1.07 7.16
N TYR A 169 27.11 -1.58 7.11
CA TYR A 169 26.30 -1.81 8.32
C TYR A 169 25.42 -3.08 8.33
N TYR A 170 25.01 -3.65 7.19
CA TYR A 170 24.23 -4.90 7.22
C TYR A 170 25.10 -6.12 7.57
N THR A 171 24.63 -6.92 8.52
CA THR A 171 25.27 -8.11 9.10
C THR A 171 24.61 -9.42 8.68
N GLY A 172 23.32 -9.38 8.34
CA GLY A 172 22.50 -10.55 8.05
C GLY A 172 21.72 -10.41 6.75
N LEU A 173 20.39 -10.49 6.84
CA LEU A 173 19.48 -10.34 5.71
C LEU A 173 19.58 -8.94 5.07
N ILE A 174 19.38 -8.86 3.76
CA ILE A 174 19.33 -7.61 2.97
C ILE A 174 18.19 -7.74 1.96
N TYR A 175 17.34 -6.71 1.81
CA TYR A 175 16.23 -6.73 0.86
C TYR A 175 15.97 -5.35 0.23
N GLU A 176 15.44 -5.39 -0.98
CA GLU A 176 15.12 -4.22 -1.79
C GLU A 176 13.88 -4.48 -2.64
N VAL A 177 12.87 -3.60 -2.52
CA VAL A 177 11.59 -3.74 -3.23
C VAL A 177 11.65 -2.96 -4.54
N VAL A 178 11.27 -3.61 -5.63
CA VAL A 178 11.34 -3.07 -6.99
C VAL A 178 10.04 -3.32 -7.77
N THR A 179 9.75 -2.48 -8.75
CA THR A 179 8.67 -2.67 -9.75
C THR A 179 9.27 -2.91 -11.14
N GLU A 180 8.43 -3.19 -12.14
CA GLU A 180 8.88 -3.23 -13.55
C GLU A 180 9.54 -1.91 -14.00
N GLY A 181 9.07 -0.77 -13.46
CA GLY A 181 9.64 0.55 -13.72
C GLY A 181 10.91 0.88 -12.93
N SER A 182 11.29 0.06 -11.95
CA SER A 182 12.52 0.25 -11.17
C SER A 182 13.79 -0.03 -11.97
N ALA A 183 13.71 -0.89 -12.99
CA ALA A 183 14.83 -1.15 -13.90
C ALA A 183 14.99 0.01 -14.92
N PRO A 184 16.23 0.35 -15.34
CA PRO A 184 16.40 1.24 -16.48
C PRO A 184 15.79 0.60 -17.74
N ALA A 185 15.14 1.40 -18.59
CA ALA A 185 14.51 0.91 -19.81
C ALA A 185 15.56 0.49 -20.86
N VAL A 186 16.05 -0.74 -20.78
CA VAL A 186 17.00 -1.33 -21.74
C VAL A 186 16.25 -1.82 -22.97
N THR A 187 15.69 -0.90 -23.75
CA THR A 187 15.25 -1.19 -25.13
C THR A 187 16.50 -1.34 -26.01
N PRO A 188 16.80 -2.52 -26.57
CA PRO A 188 17.92 -2.68 -27.48
C PRO A 188 17.49 -2.20 -28.88
N ASP A 189 17.76 -0.94 -29.19
CA ASP A 189 17.76 -0.48 -30.58
C ASP A 189 18.85 -1.25 -31.35
N ALA A 190 18.53 -1.74 -32.56
CA ALA A 190 19.36 -2.67 -33.32
C ALA A 190 20.76 -2.14 -33.72
N ASP A 191 21.02 -0.85 -33.55
CA ASP A 191 22.28 -0.16 -33.86
C ASP A 191 23.07 0.30 -32.60
N GLY A 192 22.72 -0.19 -31.41
CA GLY A 192 23.57 -0.11 -30.21
C GLY A 192 23.86 1.31 -29.67
N LYS A 193 22.95 2.27 -29.87
CA LYS A 193 23.10 3.67 -29.40
C LYS A 193 21.97 4.06 -28.45
N THR A 194 22.31 4.33 -27.20
CA THR A 194 21.36 4.73 -26.16
C THR A 194 20.57 6.00 -26.53
N ALA A 195 19.25 5.86 -26.70
CA ALA A 195 18.36 7.00 -26.95
C ALA A 195 18.31 7.95 -25.74
N LYS A 196 18.46 9.27 -25.97
CA LYS A 196 18.31 10.27 -24.91
C LYS A 196 16.82 10.56 -24.63
N PRO A 197 16.38 10.62 -23.35
CA PRO A 197 14.99 10.94 -23.01
C PRO A 197 14.52 12.27 -23.59
N LYS A 198 13.31 12.29 -24.17
CA LYS A 198 12.70 13.51 -24.74
C LYS A 198 12.31 14.49 -23.63
N LYS A 199 12.90 15.68 -23.67
CA LYS A 199 12.73 16.76 -22.69
C LYS A 199 11.42 17.52 -22.91
N LYS A 200 10.36 17.20 -22.15
CA LYS A 200 9.15 18.05 -22.06
C LYS A 200 9.38 19.29 -21.19
N SER A 201 8.44 20.23 -21.26
CA SER A 201 8.58 21.65 -20.90
C SER A 201 8.52 21.96 -19.39
N LYS A 202 8.94 23.18 -19.02
CA LYS A 202 8.76 23.75 -17.68
C LYS A 202 7.27 23.77 -17.30
N GLY A 203 6.94 23.18 -16.15
CA GLY A 203 5.82 23.60 -15.30
C GLY A 203 6.21 24.80 -14.43
N LYS A 204 5.33 25.14 -13.49
CA LYS A 204 5.50 26.27 -12.55
C LYS A 204 6.22 25.82 -11.27
N ASP A 205 6.48 26.76 -10.36
CA ASP A 205 6.95 26.45 -9.01
C ASP A 205 5.81 25.84 -8.18
N ASP A 206 5.86 24.52 -8.01
CA ASP A 206 5.11 23.72 -7.05
C ASP A 206 6.11 22.70 -6.46
N ASP A 207 6.09 22.47 -5.15
CA ASP A 207 6.99 21.50 -4.50
C ASP A 207 6.58 20.04 -4.76
N ASP A 208 5.38 19.80 -5.31
CA ASP A 208 4.96 18.47 -5.78
C ASP A 208 5.79 18.06 -7.02
N ARG A 209 6.85 17.29 -6.76
CA ARG A 209 7.70 16.70 -7.79
C ARG A 209 7.32 15.26 -8.16
N SER A 210 6.17 14.76 -7.72
CA SER A 210 5.74 13.38 -8.00
C SER A 210 5.55 13.10 -9.50
N ASP A 211 5.30 14.14 -10.31
CA ASP A 211 5.18 14.06 -11.78
C ASP A 211 6.54 14.09 -12.53
N ASP A 212 7.68 14.08 -11.85
CA ASP A 212 9.02 14.05 -12.47
C ASP A 212 9.37 12.60 -12.91
N PRO A 213 9.48 12.30 -14.22
CA PRO A 213 9.73 10.93 -14.71
C PRO A 213 11.12 10.37 -14.35
N SER A 214 12.01 11.16 -13.74
CA SER A 214 13.25 10.65 -13.16
C SER A 214 13.07 10.02 -11.77
N VAL A 215 11.92 10.21 -11.11
CA VAL A 215 11.64 9.65 -9.78
C VAL A 215 11.32 8.16 -9.85
N GLY A 216 10.70 7.65 -10.93
CA GLY A 216 10.24 6.26 -11.01
C GLY A 216 11.32 5.17 -11.04
N VAL A 217 12.58 5.48 -11.40
CA VAL A 217 13.64 4.47 -11.62
C VAL A 217 14.43 4.19 -10.33
N GLY A 218 14.41 2.94 -9.88
CA GLY A 218 15.01 2.45 -8.64
C GLY A 218 13.98 1.91 -7.64
N SER A 219 14.46 1.47 -6.48
CA SER A 219 13.70 0.75 -5.45
C SER A 219 12.73 1.62 -4.65
N VAL A 220 11.64 1.01 -4.18
CA VAL A 220 10.50 1.68 -3.50
C VAL A 220 10.55 1.52 -1.98
N ALA A 221 11.23 0.49 -1.49
CA ALA A 221 11.62 0.30 -0.09
C ALA A 221 12.91 -0.52 -0.04
N ALA A 222 13.69 -0.41 1.04
CA ALA A 222 14.90 -1.22 1.25
C ALA A 222 15.15 -1.42 2.74
N GLY A 223 15.85 -2.49 3.11
CA GLY A 223 16.12 -2.82 4.50
C GLY A 223 17.05 -4.01 4.68
N GLY A 224 17.19 -4.45 5.93
CA GLY A 224 18.04 -5.58 6.30
C GLY A 224 18.32 -5.64 7.80
N ARG A 225 19.17 -6.59 8.19
CA ARG A 225 19.63 -6.83 9.56
C ARG A 225 21.01 -6.22 9.78
N TYR A 226 21.17 -5.45 10.86
CA TYR A 226 22.33 -4.57 11.09
C TYR A 226 22.83 -4.57 12.56
N ASP A 227 23.06 -5.77 13.10
CA ASP A 227 23.19 -6.05 14.55
C ASP A 227 24.27 -5.27 15.31
N ASN A 228 25.26 -4.69 14.61
CA ASN A 228 26.40 -3.99 15.21
C ASN A 228 26.18 -2.48 15.42
N LEU A 229 25.17 -1.87 14.78
CA LEU A 229 25.08 -0.41 14.68
C LEU A 229 24.84 0.26 16.04
N VAL A 230 23.96 -0.30 16.86
CA VAL A 230 23.65 0.21 18.21
C VAL A 230 24.85 0.06 19.15
N GLY A 231 25.66 -1.00 18.98
CA GLY A 231 26.87 -1.24 19.76
C GLY A 231 27.91 -0.12 19.60
N MET A 232 27.98 0.52 18.43
CA MET A 232 28.88 1.65 18.17
C MET A 232 28.60 2.87 19.07
N PHE A 233 27.35 3.03 19.53
CA PHE A 233 26.94 4.10 20.45
C PHE A 233 26.85 3.64 21.90
N SER A 234 26.46 2.37 22.15
CA SER A 234 26.35 1.80 23.50
C SER A 234 27.71 1.53 24.15
N GLY A 235 28.71 1.10 23.36
CA GLY A 235 30.06 0.74 23.84
C GLY A 235 30.13 -0.46 24.80
N LYS A 236 28.98 -1.06 25.18
CA LYS A 236 28.88 -2.18 26.14
C LYS A 236 27.84 -3.22 25.76
N THR A 237 26.76 -2.83 25.07
CA THR A 237 25.65 -3.73 24.71
C THR A 237 25.52 -3.79 23.19
N GLN A 238 25.59 -4.99 22.62
CA GLN A 238 25.08 -5.20 21.26
C GLN A 238 23.58 -5.42 21.34
N ILE A 239 22.84 -4.73 20.47
CA ILE A 239 21.38 -4.85 20.36
C ILE A 239 21.11 -5.21 18.88
N PRO A 240 20.77 -6.47 18.59
CA PRO A 240 20.42 -6.89 17.23
C PRO A 240 19.23 -6.08 16.70
N CYS A 241 19.27 -5.69 15.44
CA CYS A 241 18.23 -4.89 14.78
C CYS A 241 17.98 -5.40 13.36
N VAL A 242 16.71 -5.41 12.95
CA VAL A 242 16.28 -5.61 11.56
C VAL A 242 15.14 -4.67 11.25
N GLY A 243 15.11 -4.09 10.06
CA GLY A 243 14.10 -3.09 9.71
C GLY A 243 14.07 -2.70 8.24
N VAL A 244 13.15 -1.80 7.90
CA VAL A 244 12.87 -1.37 6.53
C VAL A 244 12.57 0.12 6.47
N SER A 245 13.06 0.78 5.42
CA SER A 245 12.73 2.16 5.05
C SER A 245 11.92 2.18 3.75
N PHE A 246 10.76 2.82 3.78
CA PHE A 246 9.90 3.05 2.62
C PHE A 246 10.20 4.41 1.97
N GLY A 247 10.49 4.40 0.66
CA GLY A 247 10.77 5.58 -0.15
C GLY A 247 9.50 6.31 -0.57
N ILE A 248 8.83 6.96 0.40
CA ILE A 248 7.49 7.57 0.28
C ILE A 248 7.30 8.38 -1.00
N GLU A 249 8.25 9.25 -1.36
CA GLU A 249 8.22 10.07 -2.58
C GLU A 249 7.96 9.24 -3.86
N ARG A 250 8.64 8.11 -4.00
CA ARG A 250 8.52 7.22 -5.15
C ARG A 250 7.23 6.40 -5.11
N ILE A 251 6.80 6.01 -3.91
CA ILE A 251 5.52 5.32 -3.71
C ILE A 251 4.36 6.25 -4.13
N PHE A 252 4.42 7.54 -3.78
CA PHE A 252 3.45 8.54 -4.24
C PHE A 252 3.51 8.76 -5.76
N SER A 253 4.69 8.94 -6.38
CA SER A 253 4.82 9.03 -7.85
C SER A 253 4.16 7.86 -8.57
N ILE A 254 4.47 6.63 -8.16
CA ILE A 254 3.97 5.41 -8.83
C ILE A 254 2.46 5.26 -8.60
N THR A 255 1.97 5.50 -7.39
CA THR A 255 0.54 5.37 -7.06
C THR A 255 -0.28 6.46 -7.75
N LYS A 256 0.15 7.74 -7.71
CA LYS A 256 -0.50 8.86 -8.43
C LYS A 256 -0.59 8.60 -9.93
N ALA A 257 0.47 8.08 -10.55
CA ALA A 257 0.46 7.71 -11.96
C ALA A 257 -0.50 6.54 -12.27
N ARG A 258 -0.63 5.57 -11.37
CA ARG A 258 -1.58 4.45 -11.50
C ARG A 258 -3.03 4.93 -11.42
N MET A 259 -3.39 5.69 -10.37
CA MET A 259 -4.73 6.25 -10.18
C MET A 259 -5.18 7.12 -11.36
N GLN A 260 -4.26 7.93 -11.93
CA GLN A 260 -4.51 8.71 -13.14
C GLN A 260 -4.79 7.84 -14.38
N ALA A 261 -4.10 6.70 -14.54
CA ALA A 261 -4.34 5.77 -15.64
C ALA A 261 -5.64 4.96 -15.46
N GLU A 262 -5.95 4.59 -14.21
CA GLU A 262 -7.19 3.91 -13.80
C GLU A 262 -8.42 4.83 -13.83
N SER A 263 -8.21 6.15 -14.02
CA SER A 263 -9.25 7.19 -14.05
C SER A 263 -10.06 7.28 -12.75
N GLU A 264 -9.43 6.97 -11.62
CA GLU A 264 -10.02 7.19 -10.30
C GLU A 264 -10.28 8.68 -10.08
N ALA A 265 -11.53 9.04 -9.77
CA ALA A 265 -11.88 10.42 -9.47
C ALA A 265 -11.22 10.84 -8.14
N PRO A 266 -10.55 12.02 -8.08
CA PRO A 266 -9.94 12.48 -6.84
C PRO A 266 -11.02 12.67 -5.77
N GLN A 267 -10.80 12.12 -4.57
CA GLN A 267 -11.72 12.30 -3.46
C GLN A 267 -11.86 13.79 -3.13
N SER A 268 -13.08 14.32 -3.21
CA SER A 268 -13.34 15.72 -2.87
C SER A 268 -13.07 15.98 -1.39
N THR A 269 -12.34 17.05 -1.11
CA THR A 269 -12.25 17.62 0.24
C THR A 269 -13.54 18.33 0.66
N VAL A 270 -14.48 18.53 -0.26
CA VAL A 270 -15.75 19.24 -0.07
C VAL A 270 -16.90 18.25 -0.21
N ASP A 271 -17.70 18.09 0.84
CA ASP A 271 -18.88 17.24 0.84
C ASP A 271 -20.03 17.85 0.02
N VAL A 272 -20.21 19.18 0.08
CA VAL A 272 -21.36 19.89 -0.52
C VAL A 272 -21.01 21.30 -1.02
N PHE A 273 -21.48 21.67 -2.21
CA PHE A 273 -21.35 23.03 -2.75
C PHE A 273 -22.68 23.80 -2.71
N VAL A 274 -22.72 24.94 -2.05
CA VAL A 274 -23.94 25.73 -1.84
C VAL A 274 -24.05 26.83 -2.91
N MET A 275 -25.13 26.79 -3.67
CA MET A 275 -25.39 27.57 -4.88
C MET A 275 -26.68 28.39 -4.78
N SER A 276 -26.76 29.46 -5.58
CA SER A 276 -27.99 30.26 -5.75
C SER A 276 -28.42 30.36 -7.22
N LEU A 277 -29.71 30.15 -7.49
CA LEU A 277 -30.37 30.34 -8.79
C LEU A 277 -30.60 31.82 -9.10
N GLY A 278 -29.55 32.52 -9.52
CA GLY A 278 -29.65 33.72 -10.37
C GLY A 278 -30.43 34.93 -9.83
N SER A 279 -30.78 34.97 -8.54
CA SER A 279 -31.70 35.97 -8.01
C SER A 279 -31.17 37.40 -8.03
N LYS A 280 -32.08 38.37 -7.94
CA LYS A 280 -31.73 39.80 -7.85
C LYS A 280 -30.85 40.12 -6.65
N ALA A 281 -30.92 39.34 -5.57
CA ALA A 281 -30.07 39.45 -4.38
C ALA A 281 -28.81 38.58 -4.44
N GLY A 282 -28.86 37.42 -5.12
CA GLY A 282 -27.80 36.40 -5.13
C GLY A 282 -27.76 35.50 -3.87
N LEU A 283 -28.82 35.58 -3.06
CA LEU A 283 -29.06 34.80 -1.83
C LEU A 283 -27.81 34.62 -0.95
N ILE A 284 -27.01 35.69 -0.79
CA ILE A 284 -25.71 35.60 -0.11
C ILE A 284 -25.87 35.33 1.39
N LYS A 285 -26.89 35.92 2.03
CA LYS A 285 -27.17 35.72 3.46
C LYS A 285 -27.61 34.28 3.70
N GLU A 286 -28.51 33.79 2.86
CA GLU A 286 -29.12 32.47 2.94
C GLU A 286 -28.08 31.37 2.64
N ARG A 287 -27.16 31.61 1.70
CA ARG A 287 -25.99 30.74 1.48
C ARG A 287 -25.05 30.71 2.67
N LEU A 288 -24.78 31.84 3.32
CA LEU A 288 -23.97 31.89 4.55
C LEU A 288 -24.64 31.14 5.72
N GLU A 289 -25.95 31.33 5.92
CA GLU A 289 -26.73 30.62 6.95
C GLU A 289 -26.78 29.10 6.70
N VAL A 290 -26.88 28.66 5.44
CA VAL A 290 -26.80 27.23 5.08
C VAL A 290 -25.39 26.68 5.30
N CYS A 291 -24.34 27.39 4.87
CA CYS A 291 -22.95 26.96 5.09
C CYS A 291 -22.62 26.83 6.59
N SER A 292 -23.03 27.80 7.43
CA SER A 292 -22.86 27.71 8.88
C SER A 292 -23.47 26.43 9.42
N LYS A 293 -24.77 26.20 9.19
CA LYS A 293 -25.48 24.98 9.66
C LYS A 293 -24.81 23.67 9.24
N LEU A 294 -24.16 23.65 8.08
CA LEU A 294 -23.42 22.49 7.59
C LEU A 294 -22.08 22.34 8.32
N TRP A 295 -21.31 23.41 8.48
CA TRP A 295 -20.06 23.42 9.24
C TRP A 295 -20.27 23.09 10.73
N ASP A 296 -21.30 23.67 11.35
CA ASP A 296 -21.74 23.42 12.73
C ASP A 296 -22.12 21.93 12.94
N ALA A 297 -22.48 21.22 11.85
CA ALA A 297 -22.80 19.80 11.80
C ALA A 297 -21.66 18.92 11.22
N GLY A 298 -20.45 19.46 11.08
CA GLY A 298 -19.26 18.74 10.61
C GLY A 298 -19.23 18.40 9.11
N VAL A 299 -20.16 18.95 8.32
CA VAL A 299 -20.21 18.75 6.85
C VAL A 299 -19.31 19.77 6.16
N LYS A 300 -18.42 19.32 5.27
CA LYS A 300 -17.46 20.19 4.57
C LYS A 300 -18.15 20.93 3.41
N ALA A 301 -18.80 22.04 3.73
CA ALA A 301 -19.51 22.86 2.74
C ALA A 301 -18.64 23.99 2.16
N GLU A 302 -18.78 24.28 0.87
CA GLU A 302 -18.21 25.47 0.21
C GLU A 302 -19.28 26.26 -0.55
N PHE A 303 -18.98 27.52 -0.88
CA PHE A 303 -19.81 28.36 -1.75
C PHE A 303 -18.96 29.39 -2.50
N LEU A 304 -19.41 29.83 -3.68
CA LEU A 304 -18.67 30.84 -4.43
C LEU A 304 -18.74 32.21 -3.74
N TYR A 305 -17.57 32.75 -3.34
CA TYR A 305 -17.37 34.07 -2.71
C TYR A 305 -17.69 35.27 -3.63
N LYS A 306 -18.95 35.36 -4.04
CA LYS A 306 -19.53 36.47 -4.81
C LYS A 306 -20.95 36.71 -4.29
N VAL A 307 -21.33 37.99 -4.15
CA VAL A 307 -22.69 38.37 -3.72
C VAL A 307 -23.74 37.78 -4.68
N LYS A 308 -23.53 37.93 -5.99
CA LYS A 308 -24.46 37.50 -7.06
C LYS A 308 -23.73 36.58 -8.06
N PRO A 309 -23.56 35.28 -7.75
CA PRO A 309 -22.94 34.34 -8.66
C PRO A 309 -23.90 33.94 -9.79
N LYS A 310 -23.38 33.77 -11.01
CA LYS A 310 -24.13 33.10 -12.09
C LYS A 310 -24.11 31.59 -11.87
N LEU A 311 -25.09 30.87 -12.40
CA LEU A 311 -25.20 29.42 -12.19
C LEU A 311 -24.04 28.59 -12.81
N PRO A 312 -23.61 28.80 -14.07
CA PRO A 312 -22.55 27.97 -14.65
C PRO A 312 -21.19 28.07 -13.94
N PRO A 313 -20.72 29.25 -13.47
CA PRO A 313 -19.53 29.33 -12.62
C PRO A 313 -19.63 28.62 -11.26
N GLN A 314 -20.83 28.35 -10.75
CA GLN A 314 -21.02 27.60 -9.50
C GLN A 314 -20.91 26.09 -9.76
N PHE A 315 -21.57 25.58 -10.81
CA PHE A 315 -21.37 24.18 -11.24
C PHE A 315 -19.92 23.90 -11.59
N LYS A 316 -19.26 24.77 -12.39
CA LYS A 316 -17.83 24.61 -12.69
C LYS A 316 -16.96 24.57 -11.43
N ALA A 317 -17.27 25.33 -10.38
CA ALA A 317 -16.51 25.29 -9.13
C ALA A 317 -16.67 23.95 -8.40
N ALA A 318 -17.91 23.47 -8.26
CA ALA A 318 -18.19 22.16 -7.66
C ALA A 318 -17.58 21.00 -8.48
N GLU A 319 -17.66 21.06 -9.81
CA GLU A 319 -16.99 20.12 -10.73
C GLU A 319 -15.47 20.14 -10.58
N SER A 320 -14.86 21.33 -10.46
CA SER A 320 -13.40 21.46 -10.28
C SER A 320 -12.93 20.92 -8.92
N ASN A 321 -13.78 20.99 -7.90
CA ASN A 321 -13.55 20.42 -6.58
C ASN A 321 -13.96 18.94 -6.48
N ALA A 322 -14.50 18.33 -7.55
CA ALA A 322 -15.11 16.99 -7.56
C ALA A 322 -16.24 16.78 -6.52
N THR A 323 -16.89 17.86 -6.07
CA THR A 323 -17.88 17.84 -4.98
C THR A 323 -19.10 16.98 -5.35
N PRO A 324 -19.54 16.03 -4.49
CA PRO A 324 -20.59 15.07 -4.87
C PRO A 324 -22.01 15.66 -4.84
N PHE A 325 -22.28 16.66 -4.00
CA PHE A 325 -23.63 17.25 -3.88
C PHE A 325 -23.64 18.77 -4.02
N ALA A 326 -24.70 19.30 -4.60
CA ALA A 326 -25.02 20.73 -4.62
C ALA A 326 -26.31 21.01 -3.85
N ILE A 327 -26.28 21.99 -2.94
CA ILE A 327 -27.50 22.61 -2.39
C ILE A 327 -27.79 23.84 -3.24
N ILE A 328 -28.99 23.91 -3.81
CA ILE A 328 -29.39 24.96 -4.73
C ILE A 328 -30.55 25.75 -4.10
N LEU A 329 -30.31 27.03 -3.85
CA LEU A 329 -31.28 27.99 -3.30
C LEU A 329 -31.91 28.81 -4.43
N GLY A 330 -33.23 28.82 -4.51
CA GLY A 330 -34.03 29.76 -5.31
C GLY A 330 -34.88 30.66 -4.42
N ASP A 331 -35.26 31.85 -4.91
CA ASP A 331 -36.06 32.81 -4.11
C ASP A 331 -37.40 32.19 -3.68
N ASP A 332 -38.01 31.39 -4.55
CA ASP A 332 -39.28 30.69 -4.36
C ASP A 332 -39.17 29.51 -3.39
N GLU A 333 -38.12 28.69 -3.51
CA GLU A 333 -37.84 27.60 -2.58
C GLU A 333 -37.58 28.12 -1.16
N VAL A 334 -36.73 29.16 -1.01
CA VAL A 334 -36.40 29.76 0.28
C VAL A 334 -37.63 30.36 0.96
N GLN A 335 -38.50 31.05 0.23
CA GLN A 335 -39.78 31.57 0.76
C GLN A 335 -40.73 30.47 1.25
N LYS A 336 -40.64 29.26 0.68
CA LYS A 336 -41.43 28.08 1.06
C LYS A 336 -40.75 27.24 2.15
N GLY A 337 -39.59 27.67 2.67
CA GLY A 337 -38.83 26.92 3.69
C GLY A 337 -38.14 25.67 3.16
N VAL A 338 -37.95 25.53 1.84
CA VAL A 338 -37.33 24.34 1.21
C VAL A 338 -36.05 24.71 0.46
N VAL A 339 -35.23 23.71 0.16
CA VAL A 339 -34.03 23.82 -0.68
C VAL A 339 -33.94 22.62 -1.62
N ARG A 340 -33.20 22.74 -2.72
CA ARG A 340 -32.98 21.63 -3.66
C ARG A 340 -31.63 20.98 -3.41
N ILE A 341 -31.59 19.68 -3.14
CA ILE A 341 -30.34 18.89 -3.04
C ILE A 341 -30.18 18.08 -4.33
N LYS A 342 -29.11 18.32 -5.07
CA LYS A 342 -28.77 17.65 -6.34
C LYS A 342 -27.45 16.90 -6.20
N GLU A 343 -27.40 15.64 -6.66
CA GLU A 343 -26.14 14.93 -6.83
C GLU A 343 -25.47 15.34 -8.15
N LEU A 344 -24.15 15.49 -8.13
CA LEU A 344 -23.33 15.88 -9.28
C LEU A 344 -22.66 14.66 -9.91
N GLY A 345 -22.27 14.78 -11.19
CA GLY A 345 -21.69 13.67 -11.96
C GLY A 345 -22.69 12.63 -12.50
N LEU A 346 -23.98 12.70 -12.13
CA LEU A 346 -25.00 11.76 -12.61
C LEU A 346 -25.19 11.79 -14.14
N PRO A 347 -25.35 10.63 -14.80
CA PRO A 347 -25.50 10.54 -16.25
C PRO A 347 -26.83 11.12 -16.76
N GLU A 348 -26.88 11.43 -18.05
CA GLU A 348 -28.10 11.85 -18.76
C GLU A 348 -29.24 10.83 -18.57
N GLY A 349 -30.43 11.30 -18.22
CA GLY A 349 -31.59 10.44 -17.94
C GLY A 349 -31.66 9.83 -16.54
N HIS A 350 -30.68 10.04 -15.66
CA HIS A 350 -30.77 9.52 -14.28
C HIS A 350 -31.94 10.18 -13.51
N PRO A 351 -32.83 9.44 -12.82
CA PRO A 351 -34.03 10.00 -12.18
C PRO A 351 -33.77 11.13 -11.18
N GLN A 352 -32.62 11.13 -10.52
CA GLN A 352 -32.25 12.15 -9.51
C GLN A 352 -31.40 13.30 -10.08
N LYS A 353 -31.18 13.37 -11.41
CA LYS A 353 -30.29 14.35 -12.06
C LYS A 353 -30.68 15.81 -11.78
N ASP A 354 -31.97 16.12 -11.56
CA ASP A 354 -32.44 17.49 -11.32
C ASP A 354 -32.59 17.87 -9.83
N GLY A 355 -32.22 16.94 -8.94
CA GLY A 355 -32.26 17.13 -7.49
C GLY A 355 -33.66 17.14 -6.90
N GLU A 356 -33.72 16.90 -5.60
CA GLU A 356 -34.95 16.74 -4.83
C GLU A 356 -35.15 17.94 -3.91
N LEU A 357 -36.42 18.31 -3.67
CA LEU A 357 -36.76 19.35 -2.70
C LEU A 357 -36.80 18.76 -1.29
N VAL A 358 -36.15 19.45 -0.36
CA VAL A 358 -35.93 19.04 1.04
C VAL A 358 -36.26 20.24 1.95
N ASP A 359 -36.90 19.99 3.08
CA ASP A 359 -37.22 21.04 4.05
C ASP A 359 -35.93 21.60 4.69
N MET A 360 -35.81 22.92 4.80
CA MET A 360 -34.64 23.63 5.35
C MET A 360 -34.32 23.24 6.80
N ALA A 361 -35.31 22.79 7.59
CA ALA A 361 -35.09 22.24 8.93
C ALA A 361 -34.54 20.79 8.89
N SER A 362 -34.86 20.02 7.86
CA SER A 362 -34.37 18.64 7.64
C SER A 362 -33.04 18.57 6.86
N LEU A 363 -32.52 19.70 6.39
CA LEU A 363 -31.38 19.81 5.48
C LEU A 363 -30.12 19.06 5.98
N VAL A 364 -29.71 19.30 7.23
CA VAL A 364 -28.48 18.69 7.79
C VAL A 364 -28.60 17.16 7.88
N PRO A 365 -29.64 16.57 8.52
CA PRO A 365 -29.84 15.12 8.52
C PRO A 365 -29.89 14.49 7.12
N GLU A 366 -30.59 15.11 6.17
CA GLU A 366 -30.75 14.57 4.82
C GLU A 366 -29.44 14.65 4.00
N VAL A 367 -28.62 15.69 4.22
CA VAL A 367 -27.25 15.77 3.67
C VAL A 367 -26.35 14.69 4.27
N GLN A 368 -26.33 14.55 5.59
CA GLN A 368 -25.50 13.54 6.28
C GLN A 368 -25.85 12.11 5.82
N LYS A 369 -27.14 11.81 5.67
CA LYS A 369 -27.67 10.55 5.14
C LYS A 369 -27.30 10.30 3.66
N ARG A 370 -27.28 11.33 2.82
CA ARG A 370 -26.81 11.22 1.42
C ARG A 370 -25.31 10.97 1.34
N LEU A 371 -24.52 11.64 2.19
CA LEU A 371 -23.08 11.45 2.29
C LEU A 371 -22.71 10.06 2.83
N SER A 372 -23.42 9.53 3.84
CA SER A 372 -23.17 8.17 4.34
C SER A 372 -23.50 7.13 3.27
N ARG A 373 -24.67 7.21 2.64
CA ARG A 373 -25.08 6.30 1.54
C ARG A 373 -24.10 6.35 0.36
N LYS A 374 -23.58 7.55 0.01
CA LYS A 374 -22.59 7.65 -1.06
C LYS A 374 -21.27 6.96 -0.67
N ARG A 375 -20.74 7.25 0.52
CA ARG A 375 -19.53 6.59 1.04
C ARG A 375 -19.69 5.07 1.16
N GLU A 376 -20.89 4.56 1.49
CA GLU A 376 -21.20 3.13 1.46
C GLU A 376 -21.12 2.53 0.05
N LEU A 377 -21.69 3.20 -0.95
CA LEU A 377 -21.66 2.78 -2.36
C LEU A 377 -20.25 2.86 -2.95
N ASP A 378 -19.51 3.93 -2.66
CA ASP A 378 -18.12 4.11 -3.11
C ASP A 378 -17.23 3.00 -2.51
N ASN A 379 -17.35 2.72 -1.20
CA ASN A 379 -16.65 1.61 -0.54
C ASN A 379 -17.02 0.23 -1.11
N LEU A 380 -18.28 0.02 -1.52
CA LEU A 380 -18.71 -1.22 -2.18
C LEU A 380 -18.13 -1.33 -3.60
N ALA A 381 -18.02 -0.23 -4.34
CA ALA A 381 -17.37 -0.21 -5.65
C ALA A 381 -15.89 -0.57 -5.54
N THR A 382 -15.12 0.09 -4.67
CA THR A 382 -13.69 -0.23 -4.45
C THR A 382 -13.48 -1.70 -4.07
N ARG A 383 -14.35 -2.25 -3.21
CA ARG A 383 -14.32 -3.69 -2.84
C ARG A 383 -14.65 -4.62 -4.01
N ALA A 384 -15.60 -4.24 -4.86
CA ALA A 384 -15.95 -5.02 -6.05
C ALA A 384 -14.87 -4.97 -7.14
N GLU A 385 -14.16 -3.86 -7.27
CA GLU A 385 -13.08 -3.71 -8.25
C GLU A 385 -11.79 -4.43 -7.81
N GLY A 386 -11.48 -4.43 -6.51
CA GLY A 386 -10.48 -5.35 -5.92
C GLY A 386 -10.86 -6.84 -6.01
N LEU A 387 -12.10 -7.16 -6.39
CA LEU A 387 -12.61 -8.52 -6.63
C LEU A 387 -12.66 -8.92 -8.12
N ARG A 388 -12.12 -8.09 -9.04
CA ARG A 388 -11.97 -8.45 -10.45
C ARG A 388 -10.97 -9.62 -10.60
N VAL A 389 -11.51 -10.83 -10.76
CA VAL A 389 -10.73 -12.08 -10.85
C VAL A 389 -9.68 -12.02 -11.96
N VAL A 390 -8.40 -12.02 -11.57
CA VAL A 390 -7.25 -12.20 -12.49
C VAL A 390 -7.18 -13.68 -12.88
N GLY A 391 -8.08 -14.09 -13.77
CA GLY A 391 -8.33 -15.50 -14.04
C GLY A 391 -9.24 -15.71 -15.24
N GLY A 392 -8.84 -15.20 -16.41
CA GLY A 392 -9.50 -15.50 -17.68
C GLY A 392 -9.30 -16.97 -18.06
N MET A 393 -10.17 -17.86 -17.56
CA MET A 393 -10.29 -19.22 -18.06
C MET A 393 -10.58 -19.16 -19.57
N LYS A 394 -9.64 -19.66 -20.38
CA LYS A 394 -9.89 -19.88 -21.81
C LYS A 394 -11.04 -20.87 -21.94
N GLY A 395 -12.06 -20.51 -22.73
CA GLY A 395 -13.23 -21.34 -22.91
C GLY A 395 -12.93 -22.65 -23.62
N GLU A 396 -13.66 -23.70 -23.26
CA GLU A 396 -13.84 -24.90 -24.08
C GLU A 396 -15.16 -24.79 -24.87
N ASP A 397 -15.20 -25.37 -26.07
CA ASP A 397 -16.26 -25.12 -27.05
C ASP A 397 -17.61 -25.76 -26.69
N ILE A 398 -18.53 -24.99 -26.10
CA ILE A 398 -19.97 -25.34 -26.11
C ILE A 398 -20.57 -25.03 -27.48
N LYS A 399 -20.49 -26.00 -28.39
CA LYS A 399 -21.11 -25.94 -29.72
C LYS A 399 -22.64 -25.93 -29.60
N SER A 400 -23.28 -24.81 -29.95
CA SER A 400 -24.73 -24.69 -30.03
C SER A 400 -25.29 -25.36 -31.28
N THR A 401 -25.47 -26.68 -31.25
CA THR A 401 -26.26 -27.39 -32.27
C THR A 401 -27.74 -27.03 -32.12
N THR A 402 -28.24 -26.18 -33.02
CA THR A 402 -29.68 -25.91 -33.15
C THR A 402 -30.40 -27.13 -33.72
N GLU A 403 -31.36 -27.68 -32.99
CA GLU A 403 -32.41 -28.51 -33.59
C GLU A 403 -33.73 -28.34 -32.85
N LYS A 404 -34.84 -28.66 -33.53
CA LYS A 404 -36.21 -28.50 -33.02
C LYS A 404 -36.77 -29.88 -32.67
N GLU A 405 -37.70 -29.97 -31.71
CA GLU A 405 -39.13 -30.20 -31.98
C GLU A 405 -39.97 -30.52 -30.72
N LYS A 406 -41.22 -30.00 -30.74
CA LYS A 406 -42.49 -30.59 -30.23
C LYS A 406 -42.61 -31.07 -28.76
N GLU A 407 -43.33 -30.24 -28.01
CA GLU A 407 -44.57 -30.56 -27.27
C GLU A 407 -44.93 -32.03 -26.97
N LYS A 408 -45.32 -32.28 -25.71
CA LYS A 408 -46.53 -33.06 -25.39
C LYS A 408 -47.09 -32.72 -24.01
N GLU A 409 -48.41 -32.63 -23.91
CA GLU A 409 -49.15 -32.39 -22.66
C GLU A 409 -49.47 -33.68 -21.89
N THR A 410 -49.57 -33.59 -20.56
CA THR A 410 -50.57 -34.25 -19.68
C THR A 410 -50.27 -33.77 -18.24
N VAL A 411 -51.04 -32.87 -17.61
CA VAL A 411 -52.43 -33.00 -17.10
C VAL A 411 -52.54 -33.87 -15.83
N VAL A 412 -52.52 -33.16 -14.69
CA VAL A 412 -53.33 -33.36 -13.46
C VAL A 412 -53.37 -34.75 -12.81
N GLU A 413 -52.87 -34.83 -11.56
CA GLU A 413 -53.74 -35.09 -10.40
C GLU A 413 -53.13 -34.62 -9.07
N THR A 414 -53.99 -34.35 -8.08
CA THR A 414 -53.66 -34.17 -6.66
C THR A 414 -54.60 -35.02 -5.82
N PRO A 415 -54.12 -35.59 -4.71
CA PRO A 415 -54.94 -35.67 -3.51
C PRO A 415 -54.26 -35.00 -2.30
N ALA A 416 -55.02 -34.79 -1.23
CA ALA A 416 -54.60 -34.07 -0.03
C ALA A 416 -55.12 -34.74 1.27
N ALA A 417 -54.73 -34.15 2.40
CA ALA A 417 -55.29 -34.29 3.77
C ALA A 417 -54.86 -35.49 4.65
N GLY A 418 -54.97 -35.27 5.98
CA GLY A 418 -54.50 -36.13 7.08
C GLY A 418 -53.30 -35.50 7.80
N ALA A 419 -53.38 -34.75 8.91
CA ALA A 419 -53.99 -34.99 10.23
C ALA A 419 -53.23 -36.05 11.08
N ALA A 420 -52.98 -35.92 12.39
CA ALA A 420 -53.07 -34.80 13.36
C ALA A 420 -52.40 -35.22 14.69
N ALA A 421 -52.35 -34.30 15.69
CA ALA A 421 -52.04 -34.58 17.13
C ALA A 421 -50.58 -35.02 17.44
N GLU A 422 -50.02 -34.97 18.66
CA GLU A 422 -50.38 -34.26 19.91
C GLU A 422 -49.11 -34.14 20.82
N ALA A 423 -49.20 -33.50 22.00
CA ALA A 423 -48.07 -33.31 22.93
C ALA A 423 -48.41 -33.68 24.39
N PRO A 424 -47.41 -34.18 25.16
CA PRO A 424 -47.29 -33.92 26.61
C PRO A 424 -45.84 -33.51 27.02
N VAL A 425 -45.45 -32.88 28.15
CA VAL A 425 -45.97 -32.76 29.55
C VAL A 425 -45.61 -34.01 30.41
N ALA A 426 -45.00 -33.99 31.61
CA ALA A 426 -44.48 -32.98 32.58
C ALA A 426 -43.48 -33.71 33.57
N ALA A 427 -42.76 -33.13 34.56
CA ALA A 427 -42.36 -31.77 34.96
C ALA A 427 -41.36 -31.81 36.17
N VAL A 428 -40.61 -30.71 36.41
CA VAL A 428 -40.09 -30.17 37.71
C VAL A 428 -39.31 -31.06 38.72
N SER A 429 -38.07 -30.65 39.07
CA SER A 429 -37.52 -30.40 40.44
C SER A 429 -36.03 -29.97 40.35
N GLU A 430 -35.61 -28.76 40.78
CA GLU A 430 -35.22 -28.27 42.13
C GLU A 430 -33.69 -28.27 42.43
N GLY A 431 -33.16 -27.09 42.82
CA GLY A 431 -31.93 -26.87 43.61
C GLY A 431 -30.70 -26.33 42.84
N GLU A 432 -29.96 -25.30 43.30
CA GLU A 432 -30.12 -24.35 44.43
C GLU A 432 -29.46 -22.99 44.06
N LYS A 433 -29.38 -22.00 44.97
CA LYS A 433 -29.02 -20.59 44.67
C LYS A 433 -27.51 -20.28 44.70
N PRO A 434 -27.05 -19.21 44.00
CA PRO A 434 -25.77 -18.57 44.25
C PRO A 434 -25.78 -17.69 45.51
N ALA A 435 -24.61 -17.37 46.04
CA ALA A 435 -24.41 -16.39 47.12
C ALA A 435 -23.74 -15.11 46.57
N GLU A 436 -24.35 -13.97 46.89
CA GLU A 436 -23.83 -12.61 46.71
C GLU A 436 -23.87 -11.95 48.09
N GLU A 437 -22.79 -11.29 48.50
CA GLU A 437 -22.80 -10.44 49.69
C GLU A 437 -21.87 -9.23 49.49
N ALA A 438 -22.22 -8.08 50.08
CA ALA A 438 -21.70 -6.79 49.69
C ALA A 438 -21.36 -5.88 50.87
N ALA A 439 -20.42 -4.96 50.62
CA ALA A 439 -20.26 -3.64 51.23
C ALA A 439 -20.40 -3.46 52.75
N ALA A 440 -19.28 -3.08 53.39
CA ALA A 440 -19.28 -2.15 54.52
C ALA A 440 -18.13 -1.14 54.36
N ALA A 441 -18.34 0.09 54.83
CA ALA A 441 -17.35 1.17 54.77
C ALA A 441 -17.21 1.84 56.13
N THR A 442 -16.00 2.31 56.45
CA THR A 442 -15.72 3.20 57.59
C THR A 442 -14.57 4.14 57.26
N THR A 443 -14.56 5.30 57.93
CA THR A 443 -13.73 6.47 57.63
C THR A 443 -12.82 6.84 58.80
N GLU A 444 -11.57 7.21 58.52
CA GLU A 444 -10.71 8.19 59.23
C GLU A 444 -9.29 8.08 58.62
N ALA A 445 -8.32 8.99 58.80
CA ALA A 445 -8.24 10.46 58.79
C ALA A 445 -6.82 10.83 59.29
N THR A 446 -6.19 11.91 58.77
CA THR A 446 -4.83 12.39 59.14
C THR A 446 -3.68 11.40 58.81
N GLU A 447 -2.40 11.78 58.72
CA GLU A 447 -1.72 13.07 58.96
C GLU A 447 -0.61 13.35 57.89
N GLU A 448 0.14 14.44 58.02
CA GLU A 448 1.09 14.96 57.03
C GLU A 448 2.48 14.29 57.06
N SER A 449 3.21 14.28 55.92
CA SER A 449 4.54 14.90 55.83
C SER A 449 5.24 14.80 54.46
N LYS A 450 5.70 15.97 53.99
CA LYS A 450 6.77 16.24 53.01
C LYS A 450 7.50 17.50 53.57
N PRO A 451 8.69 17.94 53.08
CA PRO A 451 9.56 17.34 52.08
C PRO A 451 11.05 17.31 52.48
N ALA A 452 11.90 16.77 51.60
CA ALA A 452 13.24 17.33 51.37
C ALA A 452 13.73 17.01 49.95
N ALA A 453 14.30 18.01 49.30
CA ALA A 453 15.26 17.86 48.21
C ALA A 453 16.41 18.84 48.49
N PRO A 454 17.65 18.54 48.07
CA PRO A 454 18.65 19.56 47.83
C PRO A 454 19.02 19.65 46.34
N SER A 455 19.29 20.88 45.89
CA SER A 455 19.79 21.18 44.56
C SER A 455 21.32 21.12 44.49
N ALA A 456 21.84 20.64 43.36
CA ALA A 456 23.14 21.01 42.80
C ALA A 456 23.04 20.95 41.27
#